data_AF-A0A7H0VDY0-F1
#
_entry.id   AF-A0A7H0VDY0-F1
#
_cell.length_a   1.000
_cell.length_b   1.000
_cell.length_c   1.000
_cell.angle_alpha   90.00
_cell.angle_beta   90.00
_cell.angle_gamma   90.00
#
_symmetry.space_group_name_H-M   'P 1'
#
loop_
_entity.id
_entity.type
_entity.pdbx_description
1 polymer ?
#
loop_
_entity_poly.entity_id
_entity_poly.type
_entity_poly.pdbx_seq_one_letter_code
_entity_poly.pdbx_strand_id
1 'polypeptide(L)'
;MTEDQKYTAKEYRERHRFWADKTLTQFGFANNFFLVVAIGILGFILKELGTNVNIRFTLLDIDWDITLSRLSAILAFMSICCGIITMLSRLFDLRLTRHINTVRIKAYDNAFKMLDDDYISIKGIPIFTTFLDSLTSRYYYIKDSEIKDDRLIKCKFKDLRKRALLLGRLSWKYFYYQLILLIFSVLSFMIAVL
;
A
#
# COMPACT_ATOMS: atom_id res chain seq x y z
N MET A 1 28.42 0.80 -27.19
CA MET A 1 28.44 1.08 -25.74
C MET A 1 29.82 0.68 -25.24
N THR A 2 30.63 1.63 -24.76
CA THR A 2 32.00 1.39 -24.28
C THR A 2 31.99 0.56 -22.99
N GLU A 3 33.10 -0.09 -22.63
CA GLU A 3 33.19 -0.85 -21.37
C GLU A 3 32.89 0.02 -20.15
N ASP A 4 33.38 1.28 -20.16
CA ASP A 4 33.10 2.27 -19.11
C ASP A 4 31.60 2.60 -18.98
N GLN A 5 30.89 2.68 -20.11
CA GLN A 5 29.44 2.88 -20.11
C GLN A 5 28.70 1.68 -19.51
N LYS A 6 29.17 0.45 -19.76
CA LYS A 6 28.58 -0.77 -19.18
C LYS A 6 28.83 -0.85 -17.67
N TYR A 7 30.04 -0.50 -17.23
CA TYR A 7 30.40 -0.45 -15.82
C TYR A 7 29.52 0.55 -15.06
N THR A 8 29.41 1.79 -15.57
CA THR A 8 28.59 2.85 -14.98
C THR A 8 27.10 2.45 -14.92
N ALA A 9 26.58 1.82 -15.97
CA ALA A 9 25.18 1.38 -16.01
C ALA A 9 24.88 0.26 -15.00
N LYS A 10 25.83 -0.66 -14.79
CA LYS A 10 25.71 -1.73 -13.79
C LYS A 10 25.70 -1.13 -12.37
N GLU A 11 26.64 -0.25 -12.07
CA GLU A 11 26.75 0.41 -10.78
C GLU A 11 25.48 1.22 -10.45
N TYR A 12 24.97 1.99 -11.41
CA TYR A 12 23.74 2.76 -11.23
C TYR A 12 22.54 1.84 -10.91
N ARG A 13 22.43 0.70 -11.60
CA ARG A 13 21.37 -0.28 -11.38
C ARG A 13 21.46 -0.92 -9.99
N GLU A 14 22.67 -1.24 -9.53
CA GLU A 14 22.92 -1.78 -8.18
C GLU A 14 22.58 -0.76 -7.10
N ARG A 15 23.00 0.51 -7.26
CA ARG A 15 22.64 1.60 -6.35
C ARG A 15 21.12 1.79 -6.29
N HIS A 16 20.45 1.83 -7.44
CA HIS A 16 18.99 1.97 -7.49
C HIS A 16 18.30 0.79 -6.78
N ARG A 17 18.75 -0.44 -7.00
CA ARG A 17 18.22 -1.62 -6.30
C ARG A 17 18.43 -1.53 -4.79
N PHE A 18 19.62 -1.11 -4.36
CA PHE A 18 19.94 -0.94 -2.95
C PHE A 18 19.02 0.09 -2.29
N TRP A 19 18.88 1.28 -2.89
CA TRP A 19 18.00 2.33 -2.35
C TRP A 19 16.54 1.94 -2.35
N ALA A 20 16.08 1.25 -3.39
CA ALA A 20 14.74 0.69 -3.42
C ALA A 20 14.53 -0.26 -2.22
N ASP A 21 15.40 -1.25 -2.04
CA ASP A 21 15.29 -2.23 -0.94
C ASP A 21 15.30 -1.57 0.45
N LYS A 22 16.18 -0.58 0.67
CA LYS A 22 16.21 0.21 1.91
C LYS A 22 14.92 0.99 2.13
N THR A 23 14.42 1.66 1.10
CA THR A 23 13.15 2.41 1.16
C THR A 23 11.99 1.49 1.50
N LEU A 24 11.93 0.30 0.90
CA LEU A 24 10.88 -0.68 1.15
C LEU A 24 10.91 -1.22 2.58
N THR A 25 12.11 -1.47 3.09
CA THR A 25 12.30 -1.91 4.47
C THR A 25 11.88 -0.84 5.46
N GLN A 26 12.34 0.40 5.27
CA GLN A 26 11.98 1.55 6.11
C GLN A 26 10.48 1.83 6.07
N PHE A 27 9.86 1.75 4.89
CA PHE A 27 8.42 1.92 4.72
C PHE A 27 7.62 0.87 5.50
N GLY A 28 8.00 -0.41 5.40
CA GLY A 28 7.36 -1.48 6.17
C GLY A 28 7.50 -1.28 7.68
N PHE A 29 8.69 -0.87 8.14
CA PHE A 29 8.95 -0.59 9.55
C PHE A 29 8.12 0.60 10.05
N ALA A 30 8.08 1.70 9.29
CA ALA A 30 7.30 2.88 9.62
C ALA A 30 5.81 2.55 9.69
N ASN A 31 5.26 1.84 8.71
CA ASN A 31 3.85 1.45 8.71
C ASN A 31 3.48 0.58 9.93
N ASN A 32 4.33 -0.38 10.29
CA ASN A 32 4.13 -1.20 11.49
C ASN A 32 4.19 -0.37 12.78
N PHE A 33 5.16 0.54 12.88
CA PHE A 33 5.27 1.44 14.02
C PHE A 33 4.00 2.27 14.21
N PHE A 34 3.53 2.95 13.15
CA PHE A 34 2.31 3.77 13.22
C PHE A 34 1.04 2.94 13.43
N LEU A 35 1.00 1.69 12.98
CA LEU A 35 -0.12 0.79 13.24
C LEU A 35 -0.20 0.43 14.73
N VAL A 36 0.93 0.10 15.36
CA VAL A 36 1.00 -0.18 16.81
C VAL A 36 0.62 1.05 17.62
N VAL A 37 1.14 2.22 17.25
CA VAL A 37 0.80 3.49 17.90
C VAL A 37 -0.70 3.79 17.78
N ALA A 38 -1.30 3.59 16.60
CA ALA A 38 -2.73 3.80 16.40
C ALA A 38 -3.59 2.84 17.24
N ILE A 39 -3.20 1.57 17.36
CA ILE A 39 -3.88 0.59 18.24
C ILE A 39 -3.77 1.02 19.71
N GLY A 40 -2.58 1.46 20.15
CA GLY A 40 -2.35 1.95 21.51
C GLY A 40 -3.21 3.16 21.85
N ILE A 41 -3.26 4.15 20.94
CA ILE A 41 -4.10 5.35 21.08
C ILE A 41 -5.58 4.98 21.13
N LEU A 42 -6.05 4.10 20.23
CA LEU A 42 -7.44 3.65 20.26
C LEU A 42 -7.79 2.96 21.58
N GLY A 43 -6.93 2.06 22.06
CA GLY A 43 -7.13 1.38 23.35
C GLY A 43 -7.19 2.35 24.52
N PHE A 44 -6.33 3.38 24.52
CA PHE A 44 -6.35 4.44 25.53
C PHE A 44 -7.65 5.26 25.48
N ILE A 45 -8.07 5.73 24.31
CA ILE A 45 -9.32 6.50 24.14
C ILE A 45 -10.54 5.67 24.59
N LEU A 46 -10.60 4.39 24.20
CA LEU A 46 -11.71 3.52 24.59
C LEU A 46 -11.78 3.28 26.09
N LYS A 47 -10.62 3.21 26.77
CA LYS A 47 -10.56 3.12 28.23
C LYS A 47 -11.14 4.37 28.88
N GLU A 48 -10.74 5.56 28.44
CA GLU A 48 -11.26 6.83 28.97
C GLU A 48 -12.76 7.01 28.72
N LEU A 49 -13.24 6.63 27.52
CA LEU A 49 -14.66 6.65 27.19
C LEU A 49 -15.50 5.72 28.08
N GLY A 50 -14.94 4.57 28.47
CA GLY A 50 -15.64 3.58 29.33
C GLY A 50 -15.95 4.10 30.74
N THR A 51 -15.22 5.11 31.22
CA THR A 51 -15.43 5.73 32.54
C THR A 51 -16.67 6.65 32.55
N ASN A 52 -17.08 7.17 31.39
CA ASN A 52 -18.16 8.15 31.24
C ASN A 52 -19.45 7.49 30.70
N VAL A 53 -20.15 6.74 31.55
CA VAL A 53 -21.32 5.92 31.16
C VAL A 53 -22.63 6.75 31.01
N ASN A 54 -22.67 8.00 31.48
CA ASN A 54 -23.88 8.82 31.40
C ASN A 54 -24.01 9.52 30.04
N ILE A 55 -24.66 8.84 29.11
CA ILE A 55 -24.89 9.34 27.76
C ILE A 55 -26.31 9.91 27.66
N ARG A 56 -26.44 11.22 27.51
CA ARG A 56 -27.66 11.86 26.99
C ARG A 56 -27.33 12.52 25.66
N PHE A 57 -27.86 11.97 24.57
CA PHE A 57 -27.82 12.64 23.28
C PHE A 57 -29.00 13.60 23.20
N THR A 58 -28.74 14.87 23.47
CA THR A 58 -29.74 15.93 23.28
C THR A 58 -29.25 16.80 22.13
N LEU A 59 -30.02 16.90 21.04
CA LEU A 59 -29.67 17.76 19.89
C LEU A 59 -29.59 19.26 20.24
N LEU A 60 -30.13 19.64 21.40
CA LEU A 60 -30.09 21.01 21.93
C LEU A 60 -28.88 21.29 22.82
N ASP A 61 -28.19 20.26 23.32
CA ASP A 61 -27.07 20.40 24.26
C ASP A 61 -26.00 19.35 23.92
N ILE A 62 -25.15 19.69 22.94
CA ILE A 62 -24.08 18.81 22.48
C ILE A 62 -22.90 18.94 23.43
N ASP A 63 -22.63 17.84 24.13
CA ASP A 63 -21.39 17.66 24.87
C ASP A 63 -20.24 17.48 23.86
N TRP A 64 -19.49 18.56 23.65
CA TRP A 64 -18.38 18.61 22.70
C TRP A 64 -17.25 17.68 23.11
N ASP A 65 -17.03 17.47 24.40
CA ASP A 65 -15.94 16.64 24.94
C ASP A 65 -16.18 15.17 24.60
N ILE A 66 -17.40 14.69 24.85
CA ILE A 66 -17.81 13.32 24.48
C ILE A 66 -17.80 13.15 22.96
N THR A 67 -18.27 14.16 22.22
CA THR A 67 -18.35 14.11 20.75
C THR A 67 -16.96 14.05 20.11
N LEU A 68 -16.03 14.89 20.56
CA LEU A 68 -14.64 14.92 20.09
C LEU A 68 -13.88 13.65 20.49
N SER A 69 -14.10 13.13 21.69
CA SER A 69 -13.51 11.85 22.13
C SER A 69 -13.95 10.69 21.24
N ARG A 70 -15.23 10.63 20.86
CA ARG A 70 -15.75 9.61 19.94
C ARG A 70 -15.24 9.79 18.51
N LEU A 71 -15.19 11.03 18.03
CA LEU A 71 -14.60 11.35 16.74
C LEU A 71 -13.14 10.88 16.69
N SER A 72 -12.38 11.15 17.75
CA SER A 72 -11.00 10.67 17.87
C SER A 72 -10.90 9.15 17.79
N ALA A 73 -11.78 8.40 18.47
CA ALA A 73 -11.81 6.94 18.39
C ALA A 73 -12.10 6.44 16.97
N ILE A 74 -13.05 7.06 16.27
CA ILE A 74 -13.38 6.72 14.87
C ILE A 74 -12.17 7.01 13.95
N LEU A 75 -11.51 8.16 14.14
CA LEU A 75 -10.31 8.52 13.36
C LEU A 75 -9.16 7.55 13.61
N ALA A 76 -8.91 7.15 14.86
CA ALA A 76 -7.91 6.13 15.20
C ALA A 76 -8.23 4.79 14.53
N PHE A 77 -9.49 4.35 14.59
CA PHE A 77 -9.93 3.13 13.92
C PHE A 77 -9.74 3.19 12.40
N MET A 78 -10.11 4.30 11.76
CA MET A 78 -9.89 4.50 10.33
C MET A 78 -8.41 4.53 9.96
N SER A 79 -7.55 5.09 10.83
CA SER A 79 -6.10 5.05 10.68
C SER A 79 -5.57 3.61 10.69
N ILE A 80 -6.04 2.77 11.62
CA ILE A 80 -5.70 1.33 11.67
C ILE A 80 -6.10 0.62 10.37
N CYS A 81 -7.33 0.84 9.89
CA CYS A 81 -7.80 0.29 8.62
C CYS A 81 -6.90 0.71 7.44
N CYS A 82 -6.49 1.98 7.38
CA CYS A 82 -5.55 2.46 6.37
C CYS A 82 -4.18 1.75 6.48
N GLY A 83 -3.65 1.55 7.68
CA GLY A 83 -2.39 0.84 7.89
C GLY A 83 -2.44 -0.64 7.46
N ILE A 84 -3.59 -1.30 7.67
CA ILE A 84 -3.82 -2.68 7.19
C ILE A 84 -3.87 -2.70 5.64
N ILE A 85 -4.61 -1.78 5.03
CA ILE A 85 -4.68 -1.67 3.56
C ILE A 85 -3.29 -1.40 2.97
N THR A 86 -2.49 -0.56 3.62
CA THR A 86 -1.10 -0.28 3.23
C THR A 86 -0.26 -1.57 3.25
N MET A 87 -0.30 -2.35 4.34
CA MET A 87 0.44 -3.62 4.44
C MET A 87 0.02 -4.60 3.35
N LEU A 88 -1.29 -4.77 3.15
CA LEU A 88 -1.81 -5.69 2.13
C LEU A 88 -1.39 -5.25 0.74
N SER A 89 -1.60 -3.97 0.39
CA SER A 89 -1.19 -3.42 -0.91
C SER A 89 0.29 -3.66 -1.17
N ARG A 90 1.13 -3.41 -0.16
CA ARG A 90 2.59 -3.61 -0.23
C ARG A 90 2.97 -5.08 -0.40
N LEU A 91 2.34 -5.98 0.35
CA LEU A 91 2.60 -7.42 0.28
C LEU A 91 2.29 -7.96 -1.12
N PHE A 92 1.15 -7.57 -1.69
CA PHE A 92 0.76 -8.01 -3.02
C PHE A 92 1.61 -7.36 -4.11
N ASP A 93 1.98 -6.07 -3.99
CA ASP A 93 2.94 -5.44 -4.91
C ASP A 93 4.28 -6.21 -4.98
N LEU A 94 4.82 -6.60 -3.82
CA LEU A 94 6.04 -7.42 -3.75
C LEU A 94 5.88 -8.80 -4.41
N ARG A 95 4.74 -9.46 -4.19
CA ARG A 95 4.41 -10.74 -4.84
C ARG A 95 4.32 -10.60 -6.35
N LEU A 96 3.63 -9.56 -6.85
CA LEU A 96 3.51 -9.29 -8.28
C LEU A 96 4.87 -8.95 -8.90
N THR A 97 5.67 -8.12 -8.23
CA THR A 97 7.02 -7.75 -8.69
C THR A 97 7.94 -8.97 -8.79
N ARG A 98 7.88 -9.88 -7.80
CA ARG A 98 8.59 -11.16 -7.87
C ARG A 98 8.13 -11.98 -9.08
N HIS A 99 6.82 -12.08 -9.30
CA HIS A 99 6.26 -12.82 -10.43
C HIS A 99 6.67 -12.22 -11.78
N ILE A 100 6.62 -10.89 -11.92
CA ILE A 100 7.07 -10.14 -13.09
C ILE A 100 8.53 -10.51 -13.43
N ASN A 101 9.40 -10.53 -12.42
CA ASN A 101 10.82 -10.87 -12.62
C ASN A 101 11.00 -12.33 -13.03
N THR A 102 10.25 -13.27 -12.43
CA THR A 102 10.28 -14.68 -12.83
C THR A 102 9.80 -14.87 -14.27
N VAL A 103 8.71 -14.22 -14.66
CA VAL A 103 8.19 -14.28 -16.04
C VAL A 103 9.19 -13.70 -17.03
N ARG A 104 9.87 -12.59 -16.70
CA ARG A 104 10.92 -12.02 -17.56
C ARG A 104 12.07 -13.00 -17.80
N ILE A 105 12.57 -13.66 -16.76
CA ILE A 105 13.65 -14.65 -16.88
C ILE A 105 13.19 -15.80 -17.78
N LYS A 106 12.01 -16.37 -17.50
CA LYS A 106 11.46 -17.47 -18.31
C LYS A 106 11.20 -17.08 -19.77
N ALA A 107 10.74 -15.85 -20.03
CA ALA A 107 10.51 -15.37 -21.39
C ALA A 107 11.83 -15.21 -22.16
N TYR A 108 12.88 -14.73 -21.49
CA TYR A 108 14.22 -14.63 -22.05
C TYR A 108 14.80 -16.00 -22.41
N ASP A 109 14.65 -16.99 -21.54
CA ASP A 109 15.14 -18.36 -21.76
C ASP A 109 14.41 -19.07 -22.92
N ASN A 110 13.15 -18.72 -23.18
CA ASN A 110 12.35 -19.29 -24.29
C ASN A 110 12.52 -18.53 -25.62
N ALA A 111 13.63 -17.80 -25.80
CA ALA A 111 13.97 -17.07 -27.04
C ALA A 111 12.97 -15.97 -27.46
N PHE A 112 12.12 -15.48 -26.55
CA PHE A 112 11.29 -14.31 -26.83
C PHE A 112 12.13 -13.02 -26.77
N LYS A 113 11.77 -12.06 -27.63
CA LYS A 113 12.30 -10.69 -27.54
C LYS A 113 12.01 -10.13 -26.15
N MET A 114 12.96 -9.33 -25.66
CA MET A 114 12.89 -8.66 -24.36
C MET A 114 11.49 -8.05 -24.16
N LEU A 115 10.80 -8.49 -23.09
CA LEU A 115 9.48 -7.96 -22.76
C LEU A 115 9.60 -6.46 -22.53
N ASP A 116 8.68 -5.72 -23.12
CA ASP A 116 8.74 -4.28 -23.18
C ASP A 116 8.70 -3.64 -21.78
N ASP A 117 9.56 -2.65 -21.59
CA ASP A 117 9.70 -1.86 -20.37
C ASP A 117 9.06 -0.47 -20.47
N ASP A 118 8.35 -0.21 -21.55
CA ASP A 118 7.61 1.03 -21.81
C ASP A 118 6.79 1.53 -20.62
N TYR A 119 6.68 2.86 -20.57
CA TYR A 119 5.87 3.56 -19.57
C TYR A 119 4.41 3.15 -19.65
N ILE A 120 3.83 2.83 -18.50
CA ILE A 120 2.45 2.37 -18.39
C ILE A 120 1.59 3.45 -17.77
N SER A 121 0.63 3.98 -18.54
CA SER A 121 -0.42 4.86 -18.03
C SER A 121 -1.44 4.07 -17.19
N ILE A 122 -1.79 4.60 -16.01
CA ILE A 122 -2.82 4.06 -15.10
C ILE A 122 -4.13 4.89 -15.17
N LYS A 123 -4.27 5.78 -16.16
CA LYS A 123 -5.48 6.62 -16.24
C LYS A 123 -6.72 5.73 -16.45
N GLY A 124 -7.78 5.97 -15.68
CA GLY A 124 -9.09 5.33 -15.82
C GLY A 124 -9.25 3.95 -15.17
N ILE A 125 -8.25 3.45 -14.43
CA ILE A 125 -8.36 2.14 -13.77
C ILE A 125 -9.02 2.31 -12.40
N PRO A 126 -10.12 1.58 -12.11
CA PRO A 126 -10.77 1.62 -10.81
C PRO A 126 -9.86 0.99 -9.76
N ILE A 127 -9.31 1.84 -8.88
CA ILE A 127 -8.27 1.48 -7.91
C ILE A 127 -8.77 0.42 -6.93
N PHE A 128 -9.95 0.61 -6.37
CA PHE A 128 -10.51 -0.24 -5.32
C PHE A 128 -10.86 -1.64 -5.84
N THR A 129 -11.51 -1.74 -7.01
CA THR A 129 -11.82 -3.04 -7.62
C THR A 129 -10.55 -3.77 -8.02
N THR A 130 -9.56 -3.07 -8.59
CA THR A 130 -8.27 -3.68 -8.94
C THR A 130 -7.54 -4.19 -7.70
N PHE A 131 -7.61 -3.46 -6.58
CA PHE A 131 -7.06 -3.91 -5.31
C PHE A 131 -7.75 -5.19 -4.83
N LEU A 132 -9.09 -5.19 -4.72
CA LEU A 132 -9.85 -6.37 -4.30
C LEU A 132 -9.66 -7.57 -5.22
N ASP A 133 -9.65 -7.36 -6.53
CA ASP A 133 -9.35 -8.40 -7.51
C ASP A 133 -7.94 -8.96 -7.31
N SER A 134 -6.97 -8.12 -6.96
CA SER A 134 -5.60 -8.58 -6.73
C SER A 134 -5.45 -9.37 -5.43
N LEU A 135 -6.32 -9.11 -4.43
CA LEU A 135 -6.39 -9.87 -3.19
C LEU A 135 -7.08 -11.23 -3.38
N THR A 136 -8.18 -11.26 -4.12
CA THR A 136 -9.08 -12.43 -4.19
C THR A 136 -8.78 -13.34 -5.38
N SER A 137 -8.40 -12.77 -6.53
CA SER A 137 -8.26 -13.51 -7.78
C SER A 137 -6.82 -13.91 -8.05
N ARG A 138 -6.62 -15.10 -8.62
CA ARG A 138 -5.32 -15.56 -9.17
C ARG A 138 -5.24 -15.44 -10.69
N TYR A 139 -6.25 -14.83 -11.33
CA TYR A 139 -6.35 -14.71 -12.79
C TYR A 139 -5.14 -14.05 -13.46
N TYR A 140 -4.48 -13.11 -12.77
CA TYR A 140 -3.32 -12.40 -13.30
C TYR A 140 -2.03 -13.26 -13.37
N TYR A 141 -2.05 -14.48 -12.85
CA TYR A 141 -0.87 -15.35 -12.85
C TYR A 141 -0.64 -15.96 -14.24
N ILE A 142 0.45 -15.54 -14.88
CA ILE A 142 0.91 -16.11 -16.16
C ILE A 142 1.46 -17.52 -15.93
N LYS A 143 0.86 -18.52 -16.60
CA LYS A 143 1.31 -19.93 -16.54
C LYS A 143 2.43 -20.20 -17.54
N ASP A 144 3.24 -21.21 -17.29
CA ASP A 144 4.37 -21.57 -18.17
C ASP A 144 3.91 -21.98 -19.58
N SER A 145 2.71 -22.56 -19.71
CA SER A 145 2.11 -22.87 -21.02
C SER A 145 1.79 -21.61 -21.84
N GLU A 146 1.47 -20.50 -21.17
CA GLU A 146 1.10 -19.22 -21.78
C GLU A 146 2.32 -18.41 -22.22
N ILE A 147 3.51 -18.76 -21.73
CA ILE A 147 4.77 -18.11 -22.11
C ILE A 147 5.12 -18.38 -23.58
N LYS A 148 4.61 -19.47 -24.16
CA LYS A 148 4.85 -19.85 -25.56
C LYS A 148 4.13 -18.96 -26.57
N ASP A 149 3.14 -18.18 -26.16
CA ASP A 149 2.39 -17.27 -27.04
C ASP A 149 2.82 -15.81 -26.79
N ASP A 150 3.57 -15.24 -27.74
CA ASP A 150 4.12 -13.87 -27.67
C ASP A 150 3.04 -12.80 -27.47
N ARG A 151 1.86 -12.97 -28.08
CA ARG A 151 0.79 -11.96 -27.98
C ARG A 151 0.13 -12.04 -26.61
N LEU A 152 -0.17 -13.25 -26.16
CA LEU A 152 -0.83 -13.50 -24.88
C LEU A 152 0.07 -13.06 -23.71
N ILE A 153 1.36 -13.42 -23.73
CA ILE A 153 2.31 -13.03 -22.67
C ILE A 153 2.45 -11.51 -22.61
N LYS A 154 2.62 -10.80 -23.74
CA LYS A 154 2.75 -9.33 -23.74
C LYS A 154 1.52 -8.64 -23.15
N CYS A 155 0.32 -9.11 -23.51
CA CYS A 155 -0.92 -8.56 -22.99
C CYS A 155 -1.04 -8.77 -21.47
N LYS A 156 -0.90 -10.01 -20.98
CA LYS A 156 -0.99 -10.32 -19.55
C LYS A 156 0.13 -9.67 -18.74
N PHE A 157 1.34 -9.60 -19.29
CA PHE A 157 2.48 -8.98 -18.64
C PHE A 157 2.28 -7.47 -18.45
N LYS A 158 1.70 -6.78 -19.44
CA LYS A 158 1.33 -5.37 -19.33
C LYS A 158 0.31 -5.15 -18.21
N ASP A 159 -0.71 -6.00 -18.11
CA ASP A 159 -1.72 -5.90 -17.05
C ASP A 159 -1.15 -6.25 -15.67
N LEU A 160 -0.24 -7.21 -15.59
CA LEU A 160 0.48 -7.55 -14.36
C LEU A 160 1.31 -6.35 -13.87
N ARG A 161 2.05 -5.68 -14.77
CA ARG A 161 2.82 -4.46 -14.45
C ARG A 161 1.91 -3.31 -14.02
N LYS A 162 0.75 -3.11 -14.67
CA LYS A 162 -0.25 -2.11 -14.26
C LYS A 162 -0.71 -2.33 -12.83
N ARG A 163 -1.05 -3.57 -12.48
CA ARG A 163 -1.54 -3.94 -11.14
C ARG A 163 -0.47 -3.71 -10.08
N ALA A 164 0.76 -4.16 -10.31
CA ALA A 164 1.87 -3.90 -9.39
C ALA A 164 2.05 -2.40 -9.13
N LEU A 165 2.09 -1.60 -10.20
CA LEU A 165 2.29 -0.15 -10.08
C LEU A 165 1.12 0.55 -9.37
N LEU A 166 -0.12 0.08 -9.59
CA LEU A 166 -1.31 0.56 -8.88
C LEU A 166 -1.23 0.24 -7.38
N LEU A 167 -0.89 -1.00 -7.01
CA LEU A 167 -0.74 -1.41 -5.61
C LEU A 167 0.37 -0.64 -4.89
N GLY A 168 1.50 -0.42 -5.55
CA GLY A 168 2.58 0.41 -5.02
C GLY A 168 2.15 1.85 -4.76
N ARG A 169 1.40 2.47 -5.68
CA ARG A 169 0.83 3.82 -5.44
C ARG A 169 -0.21 3.82 -4.33
N LEU A 170 -1.01 2.77 -4.25
CA LEU A 170 -2.04 2.62 -3.23
C LEU A 170 -1.45 2.54 -1.84
N SER A 171 -0.37 1.77 -1.66
CA SER A 171 0.30 1.64 -0.35
C SER A 171 0.79 3.00 0.15
N TRP A 172 1.41 3.81 -0.70
CA TRP A 172 1.87 5.15 -0.30
C TRP A 172 0.69 6.06 0.06
N LYS A 173 -0.37 6.06 -0.76
CA LYS A 173 -1.55 6.90 -0.51
C LYS A 173 -2.21 6.61 0.83
N TYR A 174 -2.45 5.32 1.14
CA TYR A 174 -3.06 4.93 2.41
C TYR A 174 -2.12 5.12 3.60
N PHE A 175 -0.80 5.00 3.43
CA PHE A 175 0.15 5.35 4.47
C PHE A 175 0.06 6.84 4.86
N TYR A 176 -0.03 7.75 3.88
CA TYR A 176 -0.24 9.16 4.18
C TYR A 176 -1.57 9.42 4.89
N TYR A 177 -2.65 8.76 4.45
CA TYR A 177 -3.94 8.87 5.14
C TYR A 177 -3.91 8.33 6.57
N GLN A 178 -3.22 7.22 6.81
CA GLN A 178 -3.01 6.69 8.17
C GLN A 178 -2.37 7.76 9.07
N LEU A 179 -1.31 8.41 8.62
CA LEU A 179 -0.62 9.45 9.38
C LEU A 179 -1.51 10.66 9.68
N ILE A 180 -2.20 11.17 8.65
CA ILE A 180 -3.10 12.33 8.78
C ILE A 180 -4.22 12.01 9.78
N LEU A 181 -4.90 10.86 9.61
CA LEU A 181 -5.98 10.43 10.49
C LEU A 181 -5.50 10.23 11.94
N LEU A 182 -4.28 9.70 12.12
CA LEU A 182 -3.69 9.50 13.44
C LEU A 182 -3.40 10.83 14.13
N ILE A 183 -2.83 11.80 13.42
CA ILE A 183 -2.57 13.15 13.95
C ILE A 183 -3.89 13.81 14.35
N PHE A 184 -4.90 13.78 13.47
CA PHE A 184 -6.22 14.35 13.80
C PHE A 184 -6.90 13.63 14.96
N SER A 185 -6.76 12.30 15.06
CA SER A 185 -7.26 11.55 16.21
C SER A 185 -6.65 12.06 17.52
N VAL A 186 -5.32 12.17 17.59
CA VAL A 186 -4.64 12.68 18.79
C VAL A 186 -5.06 14.11 19.13
N LEU A 187 -5.10 15.00 18.13
CA LEU A 187 -5.50 16.40 18.35
C LEU A 187 -6.94 16.52 18.83
N SER A 188 -7.89 15.79 18.22
CA SER A 188 -9.29 15.78 18.65
C SER A 188 -9.44 15.27 20.09
N PHE A 189 -8.66 14.26 20.49
CA PHE A 189 -8.69 13.77 21.86
C PHE A 189 -8.09 14.77 22.86
N MET A 190 -6.96 15.39 22.53
CA MET A 190 -6.34 16.40 23.39
C MET A 190 -7.28 17.59 23.64
N ILE A 191 -7.98 18.05 22.60
CA ILE A 191 -8.98 19.13 22.73
C ILE A 191 -10.17 18.69 23.59
N ALA A 192 -10.58 17.42 23.52
CA ALA A 192 -11.70 16.90 24.30
C ALA A 192 -11.40 16.77 25.81
N VAL A 193 -10.13 16.73 26.20
CA VAL A 193 -9.70 16.54 27.60
C VAL A 193 -9.26 17.85 28.26
N LEU A 194 -8.93 18.86 27.45
CA LEU A 194 -8.52 20.20 27.90
C LEU A 194 -9.72 21.03 28.37
#